data_AF-A0A2V8PYD9-F1
#
_entry.id   AF-A0A2V8PYD9-F1
#
_cell.length_a   1.000
_cell.length_b   1.000
_cell.length_c   1.000
_cell.angle_alpha   90.00
_cell.angle_beta   90.00
_cell.angle_gamma   90.00
#
_symmetry.space_group_name_H-M   'P 1'
#
loop_
_entity.id
_entity.type
_entity.pdbx_description
1 polymer ?
#
loop_
_entity_poly.entity_id
_entity_poly.type
_entity_poly.pdbx_seq_one_letter_code
_entity_poly.pdbx_strand_id
1 'polypeptide(L)'
;MKWNESFRKLSVAAATALGSSWLFVANVLLILLWLAAGPFAHFSDTWQLVVNTATTVFTYLAVFLIQNTQNRDSKAVHLKLDELISSVHGARNRFVDLEDLSDEELGQLQKEFKRLQKKAMQNKEDDYRAIEGEVG
;
A
#
# COMPACT_ATOMS: atom_id res chain seq x y z
N MET A 1 -4.46 -25.63 -2.02
CA MET A 1 -5.25 -24.53 -2.61
C MET A 1 -6.46 -24.07 -1.77
N LYS A 2 -7.11 -24.93 -0.96
CA LYS A 2 -8.27 -24.54 -0.11
C LYS A 2 -7.94 -23.62 1.09
N TRP A 3 -6.70 -23.63 1.57
CA TRP A 3 -6.28 -22.85 2.75
C TRP A 3 -6.22 -21.34 2.51
N ASN A 4 -5.71 -20.92 1.35
CA ASN A 4 -5.58 -19.49 1.01
C ASN A 4 -6.95 -18.82 0.91
N GLU A 5 -7.94 -19.54 0.38
CA GLU A 5 -9.29 -19.02 0.17
C GLU A 5 -10.07 -18.87 1.48
N SER A 6 -9.96 -19.84 2.40
CA SER A 6 -10.57 -19.74 3.74
C SER A 6 -9.90 -18.67 4.59
N PHE A 7 -8.56 -18.59 4.56
CA PHE A 7 -7.81 -17.54 5.24
C PHE A 7 -8.18 -16.15 4.70
N ARG A 8 -8.37 -16.05 3.38
CA ARG A 8 -8.82 -14.81 2.73
C ARG A 8 -10.21 -14.39 3.19
N LYS A 9 -11.18 -15.32 3.24
CA LYS A 9 -12.53 -15.04 3.73
C LYS A 9 -12.53 -14.60 5.20
N LEU A 10 -11.72 -15.27 6.04
CA LEU A 10 -11.51 -14.89 7.43
C LEU A 10 -10.89 -13.50 7.58
N SER A 11 -9.84 -13.20 6.80
CA SER A 11 -9.17 -11.89 6.85
C SER A 11 -10.13 -10.76 6.47
N VAL A 12 -10.90 -10.93 5.40
CA VAL A 12 -11.88 -9.94 4.96
C VAL A 12 -13.02 -9.81 5.97
N ALA A 13 -13.57 -10.93 6.46
CA ALA A 13 -14.61 -10.89 7.48
C ALA A 13 -14.13 -10.20 8.77
N ALA A 14 -12.91 -10.50 9.22
CA ALA A 14 -12.32 -9.88 10.39
C ALA A 14 -12.05 -8.38 10.17
N ALA A 15 -11.53 -7.97 9.00
CA ALA A 15 -11.30 -6.56 8.68
C ALA A 15 -12.62 -5.76 8.63
N THR A 16 -13.65 -6.31 7.98
CA THR A 16 -14.99 -5.69 7.93
C THR A 16 -15.63 -5.62 9.31
N ALA A 17 -15.47 -6.68 10.11
CA ALA A 17 -15.95 -6.73 11.48
C ALA A 17 -15.26 -5.65 12.35
N LEU A 18 -13.92 -5.58 12.33
CA LEU A 18 -13.13 -4.58 13.04
C LEU A 18 -13.48 -3.14 12.65
N GLY A 19 -13.90 -2.91 11.40
CA GLY A 19 -14.37 -1.59 10.92
C GLY A 19 -15.84 -1.27 11.25
N SER A 20 -16.61 -2.20 11.80
CA SER A 20 -18.05 -2.00 12.06
C SER A 20 -18.30 -1.25 13.37
N SER A 21 -19.18 -0.25 13.34
CA SER A 21 -19.56 0.55 14.52
C SER A 21 -20.16 -0.30 15.65
N TRP A 22 -20.80 -1.42 15.32
CA TRP A 22 -21.37 -2.35 16.31
C TRP A 22 -20.29 -3.04 17.15
N LEU A 23 -19.18 -3.47 16.53
CA LEU A 23 -18.08 -4.09 17.26
C LEU A 23 -17.35 -3.10 18.16
N PHE A 24 -17.29 -1.83 17.78
CA PHE A 24 -16.81 -0.78 18.66
C PHE A 24 -17.65 -0.69 19.94
N VAL A 25 -18.98 -0.63 19.82
CA VAL A 25 -19.88 -0.60 20.99
C VAL A 25 -19.72 -1.87 21.84
N ALA A 26 -19.63 -3.05 21.21
CA ALA A 26 -19.41 -4.30 21.93
C ALA A 26 -18.08 -4.33 22.70
N ASN A 27 -16.99 -3.81 22.11
CA ASN A 27 -15.69 -3.70 22.78
C ASN A 27 -15.75 -2.71 23.96
N VAL A 28 -16.42 -1.57 23.80
CA VAL A 28 -16.60 -0.61 24.90
C VAL A 28 -17.38 -1.25 26.06
N LEU A 29 -18.47 -1.95 25.78
CA LEU A 29 -19.23 -2.67 26.80
C LEU A 29 -18.40 -3.76 27.48
N LEU A 30 -17.58 -4.48 26.72
CA LEU A 30 -16.66 -5.49 27.26
C LEU A 30 -15.65 -4.88 28.24
N ILE A 31 -15.07 -3.72 27.89
CA ILE A 31 -14.14 -2.98 28.78
C ILE A 31 -14.86 -2.52 30.05
N LEU A 32 -16.10 -2.02 29.94
CA LEU A 32 -16.89 -1.60 31.11
C LEU A 32 -17.23 -2.78 32.03
N LEU A 33 -17.60 -3.92 31.47
CA LEU A 33 -17.84 -5.16 32.23
C LEU A 33 -16.57 -5.64 32.93
N TRP A 34 -15.43 -5.59 32.24
CA TRP A 34 -14.14 -5.94 32.83
C TRP A 34 -13.77 -4.99 33.99
N LEU A 35 -13.96 -3.68 33.84
CA LEU A 35 -13.74 -2.70 34.91
C LEU A 35 -14.66 -2.97 36.11
N ALA A 36 -15.93 -3.28 35.87
CA ALA A 36 -16.90 -3.60 36.91
C ALA A 36 -16.59 -4.93 37.63
N ALA A 37 -15.93 -5.86 36.96
CA ALA A 37 -15.46 -7.12 37.56
C ALA A 37 -14.15 -6.97 38.35
N GLY A 38 -13.36 -5.92 38.10
CA GLY A 38 -12.08 -5.64 38.76
C GLY A 38 -12.11 -5.60 40.30
N PRO A 39 -13.12 -4.99 40.95
CA PRO A 39 -13.24 -4.99 42.41
C PRO A 39 -13.31 -6.38 43.04
N PHE A 40 -13.94 -7.36 42.37
CA PHE A 40 -14.00 -8.74 42.87
C PHE A 40 -12.64 -9.44 42.82
N ALA A 41 -11.76 -9.02 41.90
CA ALA A 41 -10.40 -9.52 41.75
C ALA A 41 -9.35 -8.63 42.44
N HIS A 42 -9.79 -7.65 43.24
CA HIS A 42 -8.95 -6.64 43.90
C HIS A 42 -7.99 -5.90 42.95
N PHE A 43 -8.33 -5.82 41.65
CA PHE A 43 -7.43 -5.30 40.61
C PHE A 43 -6.02 -5.91 40.66
N SER A 44 -5.91 -7.20 40.98
CA SER A 44 -4.63 -7.91 41.10
C SER A 44 -3.77 -7.84 39.84
N ASP A 45 -2.46 -8.05 40.00
CA ASP A 45 -1.52 -8.08 38.88
C ASP A 45 -1.92 -9.14 37.83
N THR A 46 -2.41 -10.31 38.27
CA THR A 46 -2.91 -11.35 37.37
C THR A 46 -4.14 -10.89 36.58
N TRP A 47 -5.06 -10.16 37.22
CA TRP A 47 -6.25 -9.63 36.57
C TRP A 47 -5.91 -8.65 35.44
N GLN A 48 -4.95 -7.76 35.69
CA GLN A 48 -4.47 -6.79 34.68
C GLN A 48 -3.63 -7.48 33.59
N LEU A 49 -2.76 -8.41 33.98
CA LEU A 49 -1.88 -9.14 33.07
C LEU A 49 -2.67 -9.91 32.02
N VAL A 50 -3.76 -10.58 32.40
CA VAL A 50 -4.60 -11.35 31.47
C VAL A 50 -5.15 -10.44 30.37
N VAL A 51 -5.68 -9.27 30.72
CA VAL A 51 -6.26 -8.34 29.72
C VAL A 51 -5.20 -7.68 28.87
N ASN A 52 -4.08 -7.26 29.45
CA ASN A 52 -2.97 -6.69 28.67
C ASN A 52 -2.42 -7.71 27.66
N THR A 53 -2.23 -8.96 28.10
CA THR A 53 -1.74 -10.03 27.24
C THR A 53 -2.73 -10.37 26.13
N ALA A 54 -4.01 -10.54 26.47
CA ALA A 54 -5.06 -10.82 25.49
C ALA A 54 -5.21 -9.71 24.45
N THR A 55 -5.23 -8.45 24.91
CA THR A 55 -5.36 -7.28 24.03
C THR A 55 -4.16 -7.16 23.11
N THR A 56 -2.95 -7.43 23.60
CA THR A 56 -1.73 -7.42 22.77
C THR A 56 -1.80 -8.46 21.66
N VAL A 57 -2.15 -9.71 21.98
CA VAL A 57 -2.31 -10.78 20.98
C VAL A 57 -3.39 -10.42 19.96
N PHE A 58 -4.55 -9.94 20.43
CA PHE A 58 -5.65 -9.52 19.56
C PHE A 58 -5.23 -8.39 18.63
N THR A 59 -4.50 -7.41 19.15
CA THR A 59 -4.01 -6.25 18.39
C THR A 59 -3.03 -6.69 17.31
N TYR A 60 -2.05 -7.53 17.64
CA TYR A 60 -1.11 -8.07 16.65
C TYR A 60 -1.83 -8.84 15.54
N LEU A 61 -2.82 -9.66 15.90
CA LEU A 61 -3.62 -10.38 14.92
C LEU A 61 -4.42 -9.41 14.04
N ALA A 62 -5.07 -8.41 14.62
CA ALA A 62 -5.84 -7.40 13.89
C ALA A 62 -4.95 -6.63 12.91
N VAL A 63 -3.79 -6.15 13.35
CA VAL A 63 -2.81 -5.46 12.51
C VAL A 63 -2.37 -6.35 11.35
N PHE A 64 -2.04 -7.62 11.62
CA PHE A 64 -1.66 -8.58 10.58
C PHE A 64 -2.77 -8.79 9.53
N LEU A 65 -4.02 -8.97 9.96
CA LEU A 65 -5.16 -9.16 9.06
C LEU A 65 -5.48 -7.90 8.24
N ILE A 66 -5.39 -6.73 8.86
CA ILE A 66 -5.54 -5.44 8.19
C ILE A 66 -4.44 -5.27 7.15
N GLN A 67 -3.18 -5.52 7.51
CA GLN A 67 -2.05 -5.46 6.56
C GLN A 67 -2.20 -6.43 5.40
N ASN A 68 -2.68 -7.66 5.64
CA ASN A 68 -2.95 -8.62 4.56
C ASN A 68 -4.02 -8.10 3.58
N THR A 69 -5.06 -7.45 4.10
CA THR A 69 -6.11 -6.84 3.28
C THR A 69 -5.57 -5.63 2.51
N GLN A 70 -4.87 -4.71 3.20
CA GLN A 70 -4.27 -3.52 2.60
C GLN A 70 -3.23 -3.87 1.53
N ASN A 71 -2.34 -4.83 1.77
CA ASN A 71 -1.33 -5.25 0.79
C ASN A 71 -1.98 -5.76 -0.51
N ARG A 72 -3.13 -6.43 -0.41
CA ARG A 72 -3.86 -6.89 -1.59
C ARG A 72 -4.60 -5.76 -2.31
N ASP A 73 -5.20 -4.83 -1.55
CA ASP A 73 -5.87 -3.67 -2.13
C ASP A 73 -4.87 -2.77 -2.85
N SER A 74 -3.67 -2.56 -2.30
CA SER A 74 -2.57 -1.85 -2.98
C SER A 74 -2.25 -2.51 -4.33
N LYS A 75 -2.01 -3.83 -4.36
CA LYS A 75 -1.74 -4.56 -5.63
C LYS A 75 -2.87 -4.41 -6.66
N ALA A 76 -4.12 -4.41 -6.22
CA ALA A 76 -5.25 -4.22 -7.12
C ALA A 76 -5.35 -2.79 -7.67
N VAL A 77 -4.88 -1.79 -6.91
CA VAL A 77 -4.78 -0.40 -7.38
C VAL A 77 -3.69 -0.27 -8.45
N HIS A 78 -2.50 -0.87 -8.25
CA HIS A 78 -1.41 -0.89 -9.24
C HIS A 78 -1.90 -1.47 -10.57
N LEU A 79 -2.45 -2.69 -10.57
CA LEU A 79 -2.97 -3.34 -11.79
C LEU A 79 -4.05 -2.51 -12.52
N LYS A 80 -4.90 -1.79 -11.80
CA LYS A 80 -5.91 -0.90 -12.41
C LYS A 80 -5.27 0.34 -13.03
N LEU A 81 -4.24 0.90 -12.41
CA LEU A 81 -3.49 2.02 -12.97
C LEU A 81 -2.74 1.58 -14.23
N ASP A 82 -2.12 0.40 -14.23
CA ASP A 82 -1.41 -0.14 -15.39
C ASP A 82 -2.35 -0.35 -16.58
N GLU A 83 -3.53 -0.91 -16.33
CA GLU A 83 -4.57 -1.08 -17.37
C GLU A 83 -5.05 0.28 -17.91
N LEU A 84 -5.26 1.29 -17.06
CA LEU A 84 -5.64 2.63 -17.49
C LEU A 84 -4.54 3.30 -18.32
N ILE A 85 -3.28 3.21 -17.89
CA ILE A 85 -2.12 3.74 -18.63
C ILE A 85 -2.00 3.07 -20.00
N SER A 86 -2.15 1.73 -20.04
CA SER A 86 -2.15 0.94 -21.27
C SER A 86 -3.30 1.32 -22.22
N SER A 87 -4.52 1.52 -21.69
CA SER A 87 -5.69 1.87 -22.50
C SER A 87 -5.68 3.30 -23.06
N VAL A 88 -5.05 4.24 -22.34
CA VAL A 88 -4.92 5.65 -22.77
C VAL A 88 -3.77 5.84 -23.75
N HIS A 89 -2.74 5.01 -23.66
CA HIS A 89 -1.59 5.04 -24.56
C HIS A 89 -1.51 3.73 -25.37
N GLY A 90 -2.02 3.74 -26.60
CA GLY A 90 -1.48 2.88 -27.67
C GLY A 90 -0.01 3.19 -28.01
N ALA A 91 0.79 3.64 -27.04
CA ALA A 91 2.07 4.32 -27.22
C ALA A 91 3.10 3.84 -26.19
N ARG A 92 4.04 3.02 -26.69
CA ARG A 92 5.33 2.65 -26.09
C ARG A 92 5.25 1.90 -24.75
N ASN A 93 5.28 0.58 -24.89
CA ASN A 93 5.40 -0.51 -23.91
C ASN A 93 6.60 -0.44 -22.92
N ARG A 94 7.18 0.73 -22.63
CA ARG A 94 8.47 0.87 -21.93
C ARG A 94 8.37 1.42 -20.51
N PHE A 95 7.16 1.65 -20.00
CA PHE A 95 6.90 2.29 -18.69
C PHE A 95 5.97 1.50 -17.76
N VAL A 96 5.40 0.39 -18.24
CA VAL A 96 4.34 -0.35 -17.54
C VAL A 96 4.85 -1.15 -16.34
N ASP A 97 6.14 -1.08 -16.00
CA ASP A 97 6.66 -1.88 -14.86
C ASP A 97 7.86 -1.21 -14.17
N LEU A 98 7.85 0.13 -14.06
CA LEU A 98 8.95 0.88 -13.43
C LEU A 98 9.20 0.46 -11.97
N GLU A 99 8.20 -0.10 -11.30
CA GLU A 99 8.26 -0.55 -9.90
C GLU A 99 8.93 -1.91 -9.70
N ASP A 100 8.95 -2.75 -10.75
CA ASP A 100 9.58 -4.07 -10.74
C ASP A 100 11.01 -4.05 -11.32
N LEU A 101 11.49 -2.91 -11.82
CA LEU A 101 12.87 -2.74 -12.29
C LEU A 101 13.86 -2.74 -11.14
N SER A 102 15.00 -3.41 -11.33
CA SER A 102 16.14 -3.27 -10.42
C SER A 102 16.73 -1.84 -10.49
N ASP A 103 17.43 -1.43 -9.43
CA ASP A 103 18.11 -0.13 -9.38
C ASP A 103 19.06 0.09 -10.57
N GLU A 104 19.69 -0.98 -11.07
CA GLU A 104 20.59 -0.94 -12.22
C GLU A 104 19.81 -0.64 -13.52
N GLU A 105 18.66 -1.27 -13.72
CA GLU A 105 17.80 -1.04 -14.88
C GLU A 105 17.16 0.35 -14.86
N LEU A 106 16.71 0.81 -13.68
CA LEU A 106 16.27 2.18 -13.46
C LEU A 106 17.37 3.19 -13.80
N GLY A 107 18.61 2.92 -13.38
CA GLY A 107 19.78 3.73 -13.71
C GLY A 107 20.08 3.77 -15.21
N GLN A 108 19.93 2.65 -15.93
CA GLN A 108 20.11 2.59 -17.38
C GLN A 108 19.01 3.38 -18.11
N LEU A 109 17.75 3.23 -17.70
CA LEU A 109 16.63 3.96 -18.27
C LEU A 109 16.79 5.48 -18.08
N GLN A 110 17.20 5.91 -16.87
CA GLN A 110 17.48 7.32 -16.59
C GLN A 110 18.62 7.88 -17.46
N LYS A 111 19.68 7.10 -17.70
CA LYS A 111 20.78 7.49 -18.60
C LYS A 111 20.31 7.65 -20.04
N GLU A 112 19.46 6.74 -20.52
CA GLU A 112 18.89 6.82 -21.87
C GLU A 112 18.03 8.10 -22.03
N PHE A 113 17.19 8.41 -21.05
CA PHE A 113 16.41 9.66 -21.03
C PHE A 113 17.26 10.91 -21.06
N LYS A 114 18.29 10.99 -20.20
CA LYS A 114 19.23 12.12 -20.21
C LYS A 114 19.90 12.28 -21.57
N ARG A 115 20.24 11.16 -22.24
CA ARG A 115 20.82 11.19 -23.58
C ARG A 115 19.84 11.71 -24.63
N LEU A 116 18.58 11.29 -24.58
CA LEU A 116 17.53 11.75 -25.49
C LEU A 116 17.23 13.24 -25.29
N GLN A 117 17.12 13.69 -24.03
CA GLN A 117 16.91 15.10 -23.71
C GLN A 117 18.07 15.97 -24.20
N LYS A 118 19.33 15.51 -24.01
CA LYS A 118 20.51 16.23 -24.49
C LYS A 118 20.52 16.34 -26.02
N LYS A 119 20.17 15.27 -26.74
CA LYS A 119 20.03 15.31 -28.21
C LYS A 119 18.94 16.26 -28.67
N ALA A 120 17.79 16.29 -27.99
CA ALA A 120 16.70 17.19 -28.32
C ALA A 120 17.06 18.67 -28.08
N MET A 121 17.82 18.96 -27.02
CA MET A 121 18.35 20.31 -26.76
C MET A 121 19.38 20.74 -27.81
N GLN A 122 20.32 19.85 -28.16
CA GLN A 122 21.32 20.13 -29.20
C GLN A 122 20.69 20.39 -30.57
N ASN A 123 19.73 19.54 -30.99
CA ASN A 123 19.01 19.77 -32.24
C ASN A 123 18.28 21.13 -32.26
N LYS A 124 17.73 21.57 -31.11
CA LYS A 124 17.10 22.89 -31.01
C LYS A 124 18.12 24.02 -31.17
N GLU A 125 19.28 23.87 -30.53
CA GLU A 125 20.35 24.89 -30.54
C GLU A 125 20.99 25.02 -31.92
N ASP A 126 21.14 23.91 -32.65
CA ASP A 126 21.60 23.88 -34.04
C ASP A 126 20.57 24.53 -34.99
N ASP A 127 19.27 24.30 -34.76
CA ASP A 127 18.18 24.92 -35.53
C ASP A 127 18.13 26.45 -35.33
N TYR A 128 18.32 26.93 -34.10
CA TYR A 128 18.41 28.37 -33.80
C TYR A 128 19.62 29.03 -34.49
N ARG A 129 20.78 28.36 -34.51
CA ARG A 129 21.99 28.88 -35.15
C ARG A 129 21.90 28.93 -36.67
N ALA A 130 21.19 27.98 -37.29
CA ALA A 130 20.92 28.00 -38.72
C ALA A 130 20.06 29.21 -39.11
N ILE A 131 19.05 29.54 -38.29
CA ILE A 131 18.16 30.68 -38.52
C ILE A 131 18.90 32.02 -38.36
N GLU A 132 19.77 32.19 -37.36
CA GLU A 132 20.57 33.42 -37.21
C GLU A 132 21.60 33.62 -38.33
N GLY A 133 22.16 32.54 -38.88
CA GLY A 133 23.13 32.61 -39.98
C GLY A 133 22.54 32.96 -41.35
N GLU A 134 21.22 32.78 -41.54
CA GLU A 134 20.53 33.15 -42.80
C GLU A 134 20.02 34.60 -42.80
N VAL A 135 19.95 35.27 -41.65
CA VAL A 135 19.37 36.62 -41.49
C VAL A 135 20.45 37.71 -41.37
N GLY A 136 21.74 37.35 -41.25
CA GLY A 136 22.89 38.27 -41.21
C GLY A 136 23.64 38.37 -42.53
#